data_AF-A0A0Q5EHW1-F1
#
_entry.id   AF-A0A0Q5EHW1-F1
#
_cell.length_a   1.000
_cell.length_b   1.000
_cell.length_c   1.000
_cell.angle_alpha   90.00
_cell.angle_beta   90.00
_cell.angle_gamma   90.00
#
_symmetry.space_group_name_H-M   'P 1'
#
loop_
_entity.id
_entity.type
_entity.pdbx_description
1 polymer ?
#
loop_
_entity_poly.entity_id
_entity_poly.type
_entity_poly.pdbx_seq_one_letter_code
_entity_poly.pdbx_strand_id
1 'polypeptide(L)' 'MQDDQEPRIVRPRGSRRAIRPGAPGTDPAPQLPAGPVKATEDTDEAWGGPAKPAGGGGNDAELQRNVPPHW' A
#
# COMPACT_ATOMS: atom_id res chain seq x y z
N MET A 1 12.38 25.50 26.10
CA MET A 1 13.31 24.50 25.55
C MET A 1 12.44 23.49 24.85
N GLN A 2 12.45 23.50 23.52
CA GLN A 2 11.63 22.61 22.69
C GLN A 2 12.43 21.34 22.51
N ASP A 3 11.94 20.23 23.04
CA ASP A 3 12.54 18.92 22.85
C ASP A 3 12.20 18.41 21.45
N ASP A 4 13.02 18.77 20.45
CA ASP A 4 13.06 18.17 19.12
C ASP A 4 13.65 16.75 19.18
N GLN A 5 13.04 15.87 19.96
CA GLN A 5 13.42 14.46 20.01
C GLN A 5 12.96 13.79 18.72
N GLU A 6 13.89 13.61 17.79
CA GLU A 6 13.60 12.92 16.53
C GLU A 6 13.00 11.53 16.79
N PRO A 7 11.88 11.19 16.12
CA PRO A 7 11.19 9.93 16.35
C PRO A 7 12.06 8.74 15.97
N ARG A 8 12.39 7.86 16.93
CA ARG A 8 13.23 6.68 16.71
C ARG A 8 12.56 5.70 15.74
N ILE A 9 13.11 5.60 14.54
CA ILE A 9 12.65 4.68 13.49
C ILE A 9 13.14 3.26 13.79
N VAL A 10 12.23 2.29 13.79
CA VAL A 10 12.54 0.87 14.00
C VAL A 10 12.38 0.10 12.68
N ARG A 11 13.34 -0.77 12.35
CA ARG A 11 13.26 -1.69 11.21
C ARG A 11 13.12 -3.12 11.72
N PRO A 12 11.93 -3.74 11.66
CA PRO A 12 11.78 -5.15 12.02
C PRO A 12 12.66 -6.02 11.13
N ARG A 13 13.25 -7.07 11.71
CA ARG A 13 14.13 -8.00 10.98
C ARG A 13 13.33 -8.67 9.85
N GLY A 14 13.79 -8.53 8.60
CA GLY A 14 13.10 -9.04 7.40
C GLY A 14 12.08 -8.08 6.78
N SER A 15 11.76 -6.95 7.43
CA SER A 15 10.91 -5.91 6.85
C SER A 15 11.74 -4.96 5.98
N ARG A 16 11.27 -4.72 4.75
CA ARG A 16 11.78 -3.63 3.90
C ARG A 16 11.28 -2.25 4.34
N ARG A 17 10.23 -2.20 5.16
CA ARG A 17 9.58 -0.97 5.61
C ARG A 17 10.07 -0.57 7.01
N ALA A 18 10.43 0.70 7.15
CA ALA A 18 10.67 1.35 8.42
C ALA A 18 9.34 1.63 9.14
N ILE A 19 9.31 1.37 10.45
CA ILE A 19 8.19 1.72 11.33
C ILE A 19 8.53 3.03 12.02
N ARG A 20 7.63 4.02 11.89
CA ARG A 20 7.71 5.29 12.62
C ARG A 20 6.83 5.23 13.87
N PRO A 21 7.24 5.83 14.99
CA PRO A 21 6.35 6.02 16.12
C PRO A 21 5.20 6.96 15.76
N GLY A 22 4.08 6.84 16.49
CA GLY A 22 2.94 7.74 16.34
C GLY A 22 3.29 9.19 16.69
N ALA A 23 2.50 10.13 16.20
CA ALA A 23 2.67 11.55 16.53
C ALA A 23 2.45 11.82 18.03
N PRO A 24 3.04 12.89 18.61
CA PRO A 24 2.76 13.27 20.00
C PRO A 24 1.25 13.41 20.27
N GLY A 25 0.77 12.84 21.37
CA GLY A 25 -0.65 12.83 21.72
C GLY A 25 -1.48 11.72 21.06
N THR A 26 -0.86 10.86 20.23
CA THR A 26 -1.53 9.66 19.70
C THR A 26 -1.75 8.66 20.83
N ASP A 27 -2.93 8.03 20.86
CA ASP A 27 -3.24 6.91 21.75
C ASP A 27 -2.21 5.78 21.55
N PRO A 28 -1.49 5.33 22.60
CA PRO A 28 -0.52 4.23 22.48
C PRO A 28 -1.17 2.87 22.19
N ALA A 29 -2.47 2.72 22.48
CA ALA A 29 -3.22 1.50 22.26
C ALA A 29 -4.52 1.82 21.50
N PRO A 30 -4.41 2.31 20.24
CA PRO A 30 -5.58 2.66 19.47
C PRO A 30 -6.47 1.44 19.35
N GLN A 31 -7.77 1.62 19.59
CA GLN A 31 -8.72 0.54 19.42
C GLN A 31 -8.82 0.19 17.93
N LEU A 32 -8.07 -0.83 17.53
CA LEU A 32 -8.10 -1.33 16.17
C LEU A 32 -9.44 -2.06 15.97
N PRO A 33 -10.20 -1.75 14.92
CA PRO A 33 -11.32 -2.60 14.53
C PRO A 33 -10.79 -4.01 14.24
N ALA A 34 -11.58 -5.04 14.53
CA ALA A 34 -11.19 -6.44 14.35
C ALA A 34 -10.76 -6.79 12.91
N GLY A 35 -11.06 -5.91 11.94
CA GLY A 35 -10.54 -5.94 10.59
C GLY A 35 -10.61 -4.55 9.94
N PRO A 36 -9.99 -4.39 8.76
CA PRO A 36 -10.11 -3.17 7.98
C PRO A 36 -11.59 -2.92 7.62
N VAL A 37 -12.07 -1.72 7.92
CA VAL A 37 -13.41 -1.27 7.53
C VAL A 37 -13.28 -0.49 6.22
N LYS A 38 -13.92 -0.98 5.16
CA LYS A 38 -13.97 -0.30 3.87
C LYS A 38 -14.82 0.97 4.02
N ALA A 39 -14.29 2.11 3.59
CA ALA A 39 -15.04 3.36 3.61
C ALA A 39 -16.21 3.27 2.62
N THR A 40 -17.33 3.93 2.92
CA THR A 40 -18.54 3.88 2.06
C THR A 40 -18.26 4.39 0.64
N GLU A 41 -17.32 5.32 0.50
CA GLU A 41 -16.89 5.90 -0.78
C GLU A 41 -15.84 5.06 -1.53
N ASP A 42 -15.24 4.07 -0.87
CA ASP A 42 -14.31 3.14 -1.51
C ASP A 42 -15.14 2.13 -2.29
N THR A 43 -15.60 2.48 -3.48
CA THR A 43 -16.30 1.56 -4.38
C THR A 43 -15.37 1.16 -5.53
N ASP A 44 -15.55 -0.03 -6.09
CA ASP A 44 -14.67 -0.50 -7.17
C ASP A 44 -14.79 0.42 -8.40
N GLU A 45 -15.96 1.03 -8.62
CA GLU A 45 -16.20 2.06 -9.64
C GLU A 45 -15.31 3.29 -9.46
N ALA A 46 -15.03 3.72 -8.22
CA ALA A 46 -14.13 4.84 -7.94
C ALA A 46 -12.69 4.55 -8.40
N TRP A 47 -12.34 3.26 -8.52
CA TRP A 47 -11.03 2.77 -8.96
C TRP A 47 -11.03 2.25 -10.40
N GLY A 48 -12.10 2.47 -11.16
CA GLY A 48 -12.20 2.05 -12.58
C GLY A 48 -12.93 0.72 -12.81
N GLY A 49 -13.73 0.28 -11.84
CA GLY A 49 -14.57 -0.91 -11.92
C GLY A 49 -13.86 -2.19 -11.44
N PRO A 50 -14.50 -3.36 -11.58
CA PRO A 50 -13.92 -4.61 -11.14
C PRO A 50 -12.60 -4.89 -11.87
N ALA A 51 -11.60 -5.34 -11.12
CA ALA A 51 -10.32 -5.75 -11.68
C ALA A 51 -10.56 -6.77 -12.82
N LYS A 52 -10.07 -6.46 -14.02
CA LYS A 52 -10.10 -7.43 -15.12
C LYS A 52 -9.31 -8.67 -14.69
N PRO A 53 -9.79 -9.89 -15.01
CA PRO A 53 -9.08 -11.11 -14.65
C PRO A 53 -7.65 -11.04 -15.19
N ALA A 54 -6.68 -11.25 -14.29
CA ALA A 54 -5.27 -11.31 -14.65
C ALA A 54 -5.06 -12.46 -15.64
N GLY A 55 -4.64 -12.14 -16.87
CA GLY A 55 -4.30 -13.14 -17.89
C GLY A 55 -5.21 -13.21 -19.11
N GLY A 56 -6.09 -12.23 -19.36
CA GLY A 56 -6.95 -12.23 -20.56
C GLY A 56 -7.14 -10.85 -21.20
N GLY A 57 -6.28 -9.89 -20.90
CA GLY A 57 -6.38 -8.53 -21.44
C GLY A 57 -5.61 -8.38 -22.75
N GLY A 58 -6.16 -7.62 -23.71
CA GLY A 58 -5.52 -7.32 -25.00
C GLY A 58 -4.08 -6.80 -24.89
N ASN A 59 -3.73 -6.15 -23.77
CA ASN A 59 -2.37 -5.70 -23.49
C ASN A 59 -1.34 -6.83 -23.41
N ASP A 60 -1.66 -7.97 -22.78
CA ASP A 60 -0.70 -9.09 -22.67
C ASP A 60 -0.40 -9.70 -24.05
N ALA A 61 -1.44 -9.79 -24.89
CA ALA A 61 -1.29 -10.26 -26.28
C ALA A 61 -0.52 -9.25 -27.14
N GLU A 62 -0.73 -7.95 -26.96
CA GLU A 62 0.04 -6.89 -27.63
C GLU A 62 1.50 -6.87 -27.17
N LEU A 63 1.76 -7.05 -25.87
CA LEU A 63 3.11 -7.08 -25.32
C LEU A 63 3.92 -8.26 -25.86
N GLN A 64 3.30 -9.45 -25.95
CA GLN A 64 3.91 -10.64 -26.55
C GLN A 64 4.22 -10.46 -28.05
N ARG A 65 3.35 -9.76 -28.78
CA ARG A 65 3.59 -9.46 -30.21
C ARG A 65 4.73 -8.48 -30.43
N ASN A 66 4.88 -7.53 -29.51
CA ASN A 66 5.84 -6.43 -29.64
C ASN A 66 7.15 -6.67 -28.86
N VAL A 67 7.44 -7.91 -28.42
CA VAL A 67 8.72 -8.22 -27.75
C VAL A 67 9.86 -8.00 -28.75
N PRO A 68 10.81 -7.08 -28.47
CA PRO A 68 11.96 -6.88 -29.34
C PRO A 68 12.83 -8.13 -29.40
N PRO A 69 13.48 -8.41 -30.55
CA PRO A 69 14.43 -9.52 -30.63
C PRO A 69 15.57 -9.29 -29.63
N HIS A 70 15.93 -10.34 -28.90
CA HIS A 70 17.08 -10.34 -28.00
C HIS A 70 18.32 -10.67 -28.84
N TRP A 71 19.16 -9.67 -29.06
CA TRP A 71 20.49 -9.81 -29.66
C TRP A 71 21.54 -9.25 -28.70
#